data_AF-A0A661ZYI4-F1
#
_entry.id   AF-A0A661ZYI4-F1
#
_cell.length_a   1.000
_cell.length_b   1.000
_cell.length_c   1.000
_cell.angle_alpha   90.00
_cell.angle_beta   90.00
_cell.angle_gamma   90.00
#
_symmetry.space_group_name_H-M   'P 1'
#
loop_
_entity.id
_entity.type
_entity.pdbx_description
1 polymer ?
#
loop_
_entity_poly.entity_id
_entity_poly.type
_entity_poly.pdbx_seq_one_letter_code
_entity_poly.pdbx_strand_id
1 'polypeptide(L)'
;MQRKLTFCLGIIVLLKFTACNNIPVEEPDITVSEQPQIIGVSVWDRISSRSEPRRSSTSTTLLSLGESFQYLDSFAIDSSYNNTKFLKARLSDSSIVWLYGFASVLDAKPVAITNEVPLYMRPDLLTITERRINTMEIVAVIEEWDDWIKVVNEKKEKVGWIKKEFITENTIDLAFALLAKRKLEEEDAEQRIRNLEDLLENNPYPSSIFVSELGKILDLEKETLRESQYNRDREDQNRRRRN
;
A
#
# COMPACT_ATOMS: atom_id res chain seq x y z
N MET A 1 52.92 -68.05 -16.73
CA MET A 1 53.30 -67.42 -15.45
C MET A 1 52.28 -67.89 -14.41
N GLN A 2 52.49 -69.06 -13.78
CA GLN A 2 52.86 -69.23 -12.35
C GLN A 2 52.00 -68.35 -11.42
N ARG A 3 51.28 -68.81 -10.38
CA ARG A 3 51.20 -70.07 -9.61
C ARG A 3 49.89 -70.03 -8.77
N LYS A 4 49.25 -71.19 -8.63
CA LYS A 4 48.64 -71.87 -7.44
C LYS A 4 48.45 -71.03 -6.15
N LEU A 5 47.41 -71.18 -5.30
CA LEU A 5 47.10 -72.33 -4.41
C LEU A 5 46.02 -71.81 -3.39
N THR A 6 44.79 -72.35 -3.32
CA THR A 6 44.26 -73.29 -2.30
C THR A 6 43.79 -72.70 -0.94
N PHE A 7 42.46 -72.76 -0.71
CA PHE A 7 41.68 -73.31 0.43
C PHE A 7 41.97 -72.97 1.93
N CYS A 8 40.88 -73.09 2.72
CA CYS A 8 40.71 -73.15 4.20
C CYS A 8 40.15 -71.86 4.83
N LEU A 9 38.85 -71.81 5.12
CA LEU A 9 38.17 -72.31 6.33
C LEU A 9 38.69 -71.64 7.62
N GLY A 10 37.86 -70.76 8.18
CA GLY A 10 38.09 -70.10 9.47
C GLY A 10 36.80 -69.44 9.95
N ILE A 11 35.83 -70.25 10.37
CA ILE A 11 34.68 -69.78 11.17
C ILE A 11 35.23 -69.46 12.56
N ILE A 12 35.25 -68.18 12.92
CA ILE A 12 35.41 -67.72 14.29
C ILE A 12 34.06 -67.14 14.73
N VAL A 13 33.36 -67.93 15.54
CA VAL A 13 32.28 -67.48 16.42
C VAL A 13 32.91 -67.09 17.75
N LEU A 14 32.50 -65.95 18.32
CA LEU A 14 32.57 -65.45 19.73
C LEU A 14 32.51 -63.89 19.62
N LEU A 15 31.74 -63.07 20.33
CA LEU A 15 31.00 -63.08 21.60
C LEU A 15 29.95 -61.93 21.50
N LYS A 16 28.66 -62.20 21.78
CA LYS A 16 27.90 -61.81 22.99
C LYS A 16 27.66 -60.31 23.26
N PHE A 17 26.36 -59.99 23.21
CA PHE A 17 25.57 -59.05 24.03
C PHE A 17 26.05 -57.60 24.15
N THR A 18 25.32 -56.68 23.52
CA THR A 18 24.73 -55.53 24.25
C THR A 18 23.58 -54.87 23.47
N ALA A 19 22.47 -54.67 24.20
CA ALA A 19 21.44 -53.64 24.02
C ALA A 19 20.65 -53.55 22.69
N CYS A 20 19.34 -53.82 22.80
CA CYS A 20 18.33 -53.16 21.97
C CYS A 20 18.43 -51.64 22.19
N ASN A 21 19.18 -50.94 21.33
CA ASN A 21 18.97 -49.52 21.17
C ASN A 21 17.78 -49.35 20.22
N ASN A 22 16.63 -49.00 20.78
CA ASN A 22 15.60 -48.29 20.04
C ASN A 22 16.26 -47.02 19.50
N ILE A 23 16.69 -47.03 18.24
CA ILE A 23 17.05 -45.82 17.53
C ILE A 23 15.72 -45.09 17.30
N PRO A 24 15.45 -43.95 17.96
CA PRO A 24 14.34 -43.12 17.56
C PRO A 24 14.68 -42.65 16.15
N VAL A 25 13.83 -42.96 15.19
CA VAL A 25 13.88 -42.33 13.88
C VAL A 25 13.53 -40.86 14.15
N GLU A 26 14.54 -40.01 14.25
CA GLU A 26 14.35 -38.56 14.25
C GLU A 26 13.71 -38.21 12.91
N GLU A 27 12.44 -37.82 12.95
CA GLU A 27 11.77 -37.21 11.82
C GLU A 27 12.57 -35.96 11.41
N PRO A 28 12.83 -35.75 10.12
CA PRO A 28 13.59 -34.60 9.68
C PRO A 28 12.84 -33.34 10.13
N ASP A 29 13.50 -32.56 10.98
CA ASP A 29 13.05 -31.24 11.41
C ASP A 29 12.92 -30.36 10.16
N ILE A 30 11.69 -30.17 9.71
CA ILE A 30 11.38 -29.33 8.55
C ILE A 30 11.62 -27.90 8.98
N THR A 31 12.85 -27.42 8.80
CA THR A 31 13.17 -26.00 8.95
C THR A 31 12.49 -25.25 7.81
N VAL A 32 11.27 -24.76 8.05
CA VAL A 32 10.55 -23.85 7.15
C VAL A 32 11.36 -22.57 7.05
N SER A 33 12.16 -22.45 6.00
CA SER A 33 12.83 -21.21 5.62
C SER A 33 11.76 -20.24 5.12
N GLU A 34 11.16 -19.47 6.02
CA GLU A 34 10.34 -18.32 5.63
C GLU A 34 11.21 -17.32 4.88
N GLN A 35 11.09 -17.27 3.55
CA GLN A 35 11.68 -16.16 2.81
C GLN A 35 11.00 -14.87 3.26
N PRO A 36 11.78 -13.78 3.45
CA PRO A 36 11.22 -12.51 3.88
C PRO A 36 10.12 -12.08 2.91
N GLN A 37 8.92 -11.84 3.43
CA GLN A 37 7.79 -11.42 2.63
C GLN A 37 7.98 -9.97 2.19
N ILE A 38 8.12 -9.74 0.89
CA ILE A 38 8.15 -8.39 0.33
C ILE A 38 6.72 -7.85 0.32
N ILE A 39 6.45 -6.84 1.14
CA ILE A 39 5.17 -6.14 1.17
C ILE A 39 5.22 -4.99 0.17
N GLY A 40 4.17 -4.87 -0.63
CA GLY A 40 3.95 -3.73 -1.51
C GLY A 40 2.69 -2.97 -1.14
N VAL A 41 2.65 -1.70 -1.56
CA VAL A 41 1.53 -0.77 -1.36
C VAL A 41 1.06 -0.26 -2.71
N SER A 42 -0.25 -0.25 -2.91
CA SER A 42 -0.88 0.43 -4.05
C SER A 42 -0.83 1.94 -3.84
N VAL A 43 -0.21 2.66 -4.78
CA VAL A 43 -0.18 4.14 -4.80
C VAL A 43 -1.18 4.71 -5.81
N TRP A 44 -2.20 3.94 -6.20
CA TRP A 44 -3.30 4.39 -7.05
C TRP A 44 -4.63 3.97 -6.44
N ASP A 45 -5.62 4.85 -6.50
CA ASP A 45 -6.98 4.47 -6.15
C ASP A 45 -7.72 3.83 -7.33
N ARG A 46 -8.52 2.79 -7.03
CA ARG A 46 -9.38 2.05 -7.96
C ARG A 46 -8.63 1.52 -9.20
N ILE A 47 -7.38 1.10 -9.03
CA ILE A 47 -6.60 0.52 -10.14
C ILE A 47 -6.98 -0.95 -10.34
N SER A 48 -7.31 -1.31 -11.58
CA SER A 48 -7.67 -2.68 -11.94
C SER A 48 -6.45 -3.61 -11.91
N SER A 49 -6.55 -4.71 -11.18
CA SER A 49 -5.65 -5.85 -11.26
C SER A 49 -6.02 -6.77 -12.43
N ARG A 50 -5.06 -7.58 -12.88
CA ARG A 50 -5.18 -8.42 -14.07
C ARG A 50 -5.05 -9.90 -13.75
N SER A 51 -5.78 -10.72 -14.49
CA SER A 51 -5.66 -12.19 -14.41
C SER A 51 -4.34 -12.70 -15.00
N GLU A 52 -3.77 -11.97 -15.96
CA GLU A 52 -2.49 -12.24 -16.61
C GLU A 52 -1.64 -10.96 -16.69
N PRO A 53 -0.31 -11.04 -16.88
CA PRO A 53 0.55 -9.86 -16.97
C PRO A 53 0.44 -9.14 -18.33
N ARG A 54 -0.79 -8.79 -18.72
CA ARG A 54 -1.13 -8.14 -19.99
C ARG A 54 -2.26 -7.15 -19.78
N ARG A 55 -2.18 -5.97 -20.40
CA ARG A 55 -3.23 -4.94 -20.30
C ARG A 55 -4.58 -5.44 -20.82
N SER A 56 -4.58 -6.23 -21.89
CA SER A 56 -5.78 -6.76 -22.54
C SER A 56 -6.46 -7.90 -21.77
N SER A 57 -5.82 -8.42 -20.72
CA SER A 57 -6.40 -9.49 -19.92
C SER A 57 -7.53 -9.00 -19.03
N THR A 58 -8.37 -9.94 -18.60
CA THR A 58 -9.54 -9.70 -17.77
C THR A 58 -9.15 -9.00 -16.46
N SER A 59 -9.91 -7.97 -16.10
CA SER A 59 -9.80 -7.32 -14.80
C SER A 59 -10.31 -8.28 -13.71
N THR A 60 -9.55 -8.44 -12.63
CA THR A 60 -9.95 -9.31 -11.51
C THR A 60 -10.62 -8.53 -10.39
N THR A 61 -9.94 -7.50 -9.87
CA THR A 61 -10.46 -6.64 -8.79
C THR A 61 -9.88 -5.23 -8.91
N LEU A 62 -10.35 -4.29 -8.09
CA LEU A 62 -9.81 -2.94 -7.97
C LEU A 62 -9.02 -2.81 -6.67
N LEU A 63 -7.77 -2.38 -6.76
CA LEU A 63 -6.99 -2.04 -5.57
C LEU A 63 -7.27 -0.61 -5.16
N SER A 64 -7.35 -0.39 -3.86
CA SER A 64 -7.49 0.93 -3.26
C SER A 64 -6.13 1.59 -3.02
N LEU A 65 -6.10 2.92 -2.97
CA LEU A 65 -4.91 3.66 -2.52
C LEU A 65 -4.58 3.26 -1.08
N GLY A 66 -3.31 2.93 -0.81
CA GLY A 66 -2.84 2.47 0.49
C GLY A 66 -3.08 0.99 0.77
N GLU A 67 -3.72 0.25 -0.14
CA GLU A 67 -3.90 -1.19 0.02
C GLU A 67 -2.56 -1.92 -0.05
N SER A 68 -2.30 -2.76 0.96
CA SER A 68 -1.08 -3.58 1.02
C SER A 68 -1.30 -4.94 0.36
N PHE A 69 -0.25 -5.47 -0.27
CA PHE A 69 -0.24 -6.78 -0.90
C PHE A 69 1.11 -7.48 -0.70
N GLN A 70 1.14 -8.81 -0.81
CA GLN A 70 2.37 -9.59 -0.79
C GLN A 70 2.90 -9.74 -2.21
N TYR A 71 4.12 -9.27 -2.47
CA TYR A 71 4.80 -9.52 -3.74
C TYR A 71 5.37 -10.95 -3.77
N LEU A 72 5.10 -11.67 -4.84
CA LEU A 72 5.45 -13.10 -4.98
C LEU A 72 6.76 -13.32 -5.77
N ASP A 73 7.68 -12.35 -5.70
CA ASP A 73 8.99 -12.37 -6.39
C ASP A 73 8.94 -12.74 -7.88
N SER A 74 7.86 -12.34 -8.55
CA SER A 74 7.63 -12.65 -9.95
C SER A 74 7.08 -11.43 -10.67
N PHE A 75 7.71 -11.07 -11.79
CA PHE A 75 7.25 -9.98 -12.64
C PHE A 75 7.29 -10.39 -14.12
N ALA A 76 6.54 -9.68 -14.93
CA ALA A 76 6.56 -9.82 -16.37
C ALA A 76 6.41 -8.45 -17.04
N ILE A 77 6.83 -8.35 -18.30
CA ILE A 77 6.77 -7.12 -19.08
C ILE A 77 5.84 -7.35 -20.26
N ASP A 78 4.80 -6.53 -20.36
CA ASP A 78 3.92 -6.48 -21.53
C ASP A 78 4.52 -5.54 -22.58
N SER A 79 5.29 -6.11 -23.51
CA SER A 79 5.91 -5.36 -24.61
C SER A 79 4.88 -4.80 -25.61
N SER A 80 3.66 -5.34 -25.64
CA SER A 80 2.58 -4.85 -26.51
C SER A 80 1.98 -3.52 -26.03
N TYR A 81 2.25 -3.14 -24.78
CA TYR A 81 1.74 -1.93 -24.17
C TYR A 81 2.84 -1.19 -23.38
N ASN A 82 3.62 -0.36 -24.09
CA ASN A 82 4.62 0.54 -23.50
C ASN A 82 5.61 -0.15 -22.54
N ASN A 83 5.97 -1.41 -22.80
CA ASN A 83 6.82 -2.23 -21.92
C ASN A 83 6.36 -2.20 -20.45
N THR A 84 5.05 -2.29 -20.23
CA THR A 84 4.47 -2.16 -18.90
C THR A 84 4.87 -3.34 -18.02
N LYS A 85 5.50 -3.05 -16.87
CA LYS A 85 5.83 -4.05 -15.86
C LYS A 85 4.59 -4.43 -15.07
N PHE A 86 4.35 -5.73 -14.93
CA PHE A 86 3.37 -6.33 -14.03
C PHE A 86 4.07 -7.09 -12.90
N LEU A 87 3.53 -6.99 -11.69
CA LEU A 87 4.00 -7.67 -10.49
C LEU A 87 2.98 -8.75 -10.11
N LYS A 88 3.42 -9.97 -9.89
CA LYS A 88 2.57 -11.02 -9.34
C LYS A 88 2.44 -10.81 -7.84
N ALA A 89 1.21 -10.71 -7.35
CA ALA A 89 0.93 -10.40 -5.96
C ALA A 89 -0.18 -11.29 -5.39
N ARG A 90 -0.15 -11.46 -4.06
CA ARG A 90 -1.26 -12.02 -3.28
C ARG A 90 -1.92 -10.91 -2.47
N LEU A 91 -3.24 -10.81 -2.57
CA LEU A 91 -4.04 -9.83 -1.82
C LEU A 91 -4.46 -10.41 -0.44
N SER A 92 -5.10 -9.57 0.38
CA SER A 92 -5.54 -9.93 1.75
C SER A 92 -6.56 -11.07 1.79
N ASP A 93 -7.36 -11.22 0.72
CA ASP A 93 -8.31 -12.32 0.52
C ASP A 93 -7.65 -13.60 -0.04
N SER A 94 -6.31 -13.65 -0.09
CA SER A 94 -5.49 -14.71 -0.67
C SER A 94 -5.58 -14.87 -2.20
N SER A 95 -6.32 -14.01 -2.90
CA SER A 95 -6.35 -14.03 -4.36
C SER A 95 -4.98 -13.68 -4.94
N ILE A 96 -4.61 -14.35 -6.04
CA ILE A 96 -3.37 -14.09 -6.77
C ILE A 96 -3.70 -13.31 -8.03
N VAL A 97 -3.06 -12.15 -8.20
CA VAL A 97 -3.33 -11.21 -9.29
C VAL A 97 -2.04 -10.65 -9.86
N TRP A 98 -2.15 -9.98 -11.01
CA TRP A 98 -1.09 -9.18 -11.60
C TRP A 98 -1.39 -7.69 -11.44
N LEU A 99 -0.47 -6.97 -10.81
CA LEU A 99 -0.59 -5.54 -10.52
C LEU A 99 0.32 -4.72 -11.43
N TYR A 100 -0.11 -3.52 -11.78
CA TYR A 100 0.74 -2.58 -12.51
C TYR A 100 1.91 -2.12 -11.65
N GLY A 101 3.14 -2.28 -12.14
CA GLY A 101 4.35 -1.85 -11.43
C GLY A 101 4.42 -0.34 -11.21
N PHE A 102 3.86 0.48 -12.11
CA PHE A 102 3.78 1.92 -11.92
C PHE A 102 2.84 2.31 -10.77
N ALA A 103 1.82 1.49 -10.51
CA ALA A 103 0.84 1.69 -9.44
C ALA A 103 1.25 1.07 -8.10
N SER A 104 2.42 0.42 -8.07
CA SER A 104 2.91 -0.34 -6.94
C SER A 104 4.20 0.26 -6.40
N VAL A 105 4.39 0.19 -5.08
CA VAL A 105 5.66 0.47 -4.39
C VAL A 105 5.98 -0.75 -3.53
N LEU A 106 7.15 -1.35 -3.71
CA LEU A 106 7.60 -2.51 -2.93
C LEU A 106 8.39 -2.04 -1.70
N ASP A 107 8.54 -2.95 -0.73
CA ASP A 107 9.24 -2.71 0.54
C ASP A 107 8.71 -1.48 1.27
N ALA A 108 7.38 -1.37 1.31
CA ALA A 108 6.70 -0.18 1.81
C ALA A 108 5.54 -0.50 2.75
N LYS A 109 5.16 0.49 3.55
CA LYS A 109 3.96 0.47 4.40
C LYS A 109 3.09 1.71 4.15
N PRO A 110 1.75 1.57 4.15
CA PRO A 110 0.85 2.70 3.97
C PRO A 110 0.68 3.46 5.29
N VAL A 111 0.66 4.79 5.22
CA VAL A 111 0.37 5.66 6.36
C VAL A 111 -0.49 6.83 5.89
N ALA A 112 -1.27 7.41 6.80
CA ALA A 112 -2.02 8.65 6.54
C ALA A 112 -1.36 9.82 7.26
N ILE A 113 -1.47 11.01 6.66
CA ILE A 113 -0.81 12.22 7.14
C ILE A 113 -1.73 12.95 8.12
N THR A 114 -1.26 13.17 9.35
CA THR A 114 -2.08 13.73 10.44
C THR A 114 -2.29 15.24 10.31
N ASN A 115 -1.29 15.93 9.74
CA ASN A 115 -1.28 17.38 9.53
C ASN A 115 -0.49 17.69 8.27
N GLU A 116 -0.85 18.78 7.58
CA GLU A 116 -0.11 19.25 6.43
C GLU A 116 1.38 19.47 6.77
N VAL A 117 2.27 18.82 6.01
CA VAL A 117 3.70 18.75 6.31
C VAL A 117 4.53 19.11 5.07
N PRO A 118 5.60 19.92 5.20
CA PRO A 118 6.50 20.19 4.09
C PRO A 118 7.37 18.97 3.77
N LEU A 119 7.73 18.83 2.49
CA LEU A 119 8.69 17.83 2.05
C LEU A 119 10.11 18.36 2.11
N TYR A 120 11.04 17.47 2.47
CA TYR A 120 12.46 17.74 2.53
C TYR A 120 13.21 16.88 1.51
N MET A 121 14.26 17.43 0.90
CA MET A 121 15.08 16.69 -0.07
C MET A 121 15.96 15.62 0.60
N ARG A 122 16.38 15.88 1.85
CA ARG A 122 17.16 14.97 2.71
C ARG A 122 16.52 14.96 4.10
N PRO A 123 16.85 14.00 4.97
CA PRO A 123 16.37 14.00 6.35
C PRO A 123 17.08 15.06 7.21
N ASP A 124 16.95 16.33 6.79
CA ASP A 124 17.62 17.50 7.34
C ASP A 124 16.71 18.73 7.17
N LEU A 125 16.53 19.47 8.26
CA LEU A 125 15.64 20.63 8.34
C LEU A 125 16.01 21.75 7.34
N LEU A 126 17.28 21.86 6.93
CA LEU A 126 17.75 22.87 5.98
C LEU A 126 17.42 22.54 4.53
N THR A 127 16.79 21.39 4.26
CA THR A 127 16.47 20.93 2.90
C THR A 127 14.97 20.96 2.59
N ILE A 128 14.23 21.77 3.34
CA ILE A 128 12.82 22.02 3.14
C ILE A 128 12.53 22.50 1.71
N THR A 129 11.39 22.08 1.17
CA THR A 129 10.91 22.48 -0.16
C THR A 129 9.56 23.19 -0.04
N GLU A 130 9.15 23.85 -1.12
CA GLU A 130 7.80 24.45 -1.23
C GLU A 130 6.69 23.40 -1.36
N ARG A 131 7.04 22.13 -1.63
CA ARG A 131 6.05 21.05 -1.80
C ARG A 131 5.59 20.56 -0.43
N ARG A 132 4.29 20.32 -0.30
CA ARG A 132 3.65 19.88 0.94
C ARG A 132 2.80 18.64 0.68
N ILE A 133 2.64 17.81 1.71
CA ILE A 133 1.71 16.69 1.74
C ILE A 133 0.56 17.09 2.65
N ASN A 134 -0.67 16.90 2.18
CA ASN A 134 -1.86 17.41 2.85
C ASN A 134 -2.31 16.48 3.98
N THR A 135 -3.03 17.02 4.96
CA THR A 135 -3.75 16.22 5.95
C THR A 135 -4.66 15.18 5.25
N MET A 136 -4.78 13.98 5.82
CA MET A 136 -5.48 12.82 5.24
C MET A 136 -4.89 12.26 3.94
N GLU A 137 -3.80 12.82 3.39
CA GLU A 137 -3.15 12.21 2.23
C GLU A 137 -2.55 10.85 2.64
N ILE A 138 -2.83 9.80 1.87
CA ILE A 138 -2.27 8.47 2.07
C ILE A 138 -0.96 8.37 1.29
N VAL A 139 0.09 7.94 1.96
CA VAL A 139 1.44 7.82 1.40
C VAL A 139 2.04 6.45 1.72
N ALA A 140 2.95 5.99 0.87
CA ALA A 140 3.77 4.81 1.12
C ALA A 140 5.12 5.24 1.71
N VAL A 141 5.47 4.71 2.89
CA VAL A 141 6.81 4.87 3.48
C VAL A 141 7.74 3.88 2.81
N ILE A 142 8.83 4.37 2.22
CA ILE A 142 9.80 3.57 1.44
C ILE A 142 11.19 3.51 2.08
N GLU A 143 11.46 4.36 3.07
CA GLU A 143 12.74 4.45 3.76
C GLU A 143 12.52 5.07 5.13
N GLU A 144 13.26 4.61 6.14
CA GLU A 144 13.28 5.23 7.46
C GLU A 144 14.71 5.61 7.83
N TRP A 145 14.88 6.78 8.46
CA TRP A 145 16.15 7.24 8.99
C TRP A 145 15.90 8.06 10.26
N ASP A 146 16.22 7.49 11.42
CA ASP A 146 15.96 8.14 12.71
C ASP A 146 14.49 8.60 12.83
N ASP A 147 14.24 9.89 13.11
CA ASP A 147 12.91 10.51 13.17
C ASP A 147 12.30 10.85 11.80
N TRP A 148 12.98 10.50 10.71
CA TRP A 148 12.57 10.81 9.36
C TRP A 148 12.08 9.58 8.62
N ILE A 149 11.12 9.80 7.73
CA ILE A 149 10.62 8.81 6.79
C ILE A 149 10.60 9.41 5.40
N LYS A 150 11.02 8.61 4.42
CA LYS A 150 10.88 8.94 3.02
C LYS A 150 9.57 8.36 2.52
N VAL A 151 8.77 9.21 1.91
CA VAL A 151 7.42 8.88 1.49
C VAL A 151 7.22 9.11 0.01
N VAL A 152 6.28 8.36 -0.55
CA VAL A 152 5.77 8.51 -1.92
C VAL A 152 4.26 8.61 -1.84
N ASN A 153 3.68 9.66 -2.42
CA ASN A 153 2.22 9.83 -2.40
C ASN A 153 1.53 9.10 -3.57
N GLU A 154 0.22 9.29 -3.67
CA GLU A 154 -0.58 8.82 -4.79
C GLU A 154 0.06 9.19 -6.14
N LYS A 155 0.02 8.24 -7.08
CA LYS A 155 0.59 8.34 -8.44
C LYS A 155 2.08 8.68 -8.48
N LYS A 156 2.78 8.66 -7.34
CA LYS A 156 4.19 9.00 -7.19
C LYS A 156 4.49 10.45 -7.60
N GLU A 157 3.53 11.36 -7.41
CA GLU A 157 3.67 12.76 -7.78
C GLU A 157 4.69 13.49 -6.89
N LYS A 158 4.69 13.17 -5.59
CA LYS A 158 5.54 13.72 -4.55
C LYS A 158 6.38 12.60 -3.93
N VAL A 159 7.68 12.86 -3.83
CA VAL A 159 8.65 12.01 -3.13
C VAL A 159 9.54 12.90 -2.30
N GLY A 160 9.76 12.55 -1.04
CA GLY A 160 10.62 13.31 -0.14
C GLY A 160 10.59 12.80 1.28
N TRP A 161 11.32 13.48 2.16
CA TRP A 161 11.39 13.17 3.58
C TRP A 161 10.40 14.00 4.36
N ILE A 162 9.78 13.40 5.38
CA ILE A 162 8.94 14.07 6.39
C ILE A 162 9.31 13.53 7.78
N LYS A 163 8.91 14.24 8.84
CA LYS A 163 9.06 13.75 10.22
C LYS A 163 7.99 12.70 10.55
N LYS A 164 8.39 11.67 11.30
CA LYS A 164 7.52 10.57 11.74
C LYS A 164 6.32 11.00 12.57
N GLU A 165 6.40 12.14 13.25
CA GLU A 165 5.29 12.65 14.09
C GLU A 165 4.05 13.07 13.30
N PHE A 166 4.16 13.26 11.98
CA PHE A 166 3.06 13.70 11.11
C PHE A 166 2.30 12.54 10.45
N ILE A 167 2.46 11.31 10.93
CA ILE A 167 1.79 10.14 10.36
C ILE A 167 0.99 9.36 11.39
N THR A 168 -0.05 8.68 10.91
CA THR A 168 -0.74 7.61 11.62
C THR A 168 -0.66 6.33 10.80
N GLU A 169 -0.32 5.24 11.48
CA GLU A 169 -0.32 3.88 10.92
C GLU A 169 -1.65 3.15 11.23
N ASN A 170 -2.59 3.83 11.90
CA ASN A 170 -3.87 3.22 12.28
C ASN A 170 -4.72 2.93 11.03
N THR A 171 -5.18 1.69 10.91
CA THR A 171 -5.98 1.22 9.77
C THR A 171 -7.35 1.91 9.68
N ILE A 172 -7.93 2.32 10.81
CA ILE A 172 -9.18 3.09 10.87
C ILE A 172 -8.96 4.48 10.26
N ASP A 173 -7.84 5.14 10.60
CA ASP A 173 -7.50 6.46 10.06
C ASP A 173 -7.22 6.38 8.55
N LEU A 174 -6.49 5.36 8.09
CA LEU A 174 -6.25 5.09 6.66
C LEU A 174 -7.57 4.87 5.91
N ALA A 175 -8.47 4.05 6.44
CA ALA A 175 -9.75 3.77 5.82
C ALA A 175 -10.64 5.01 5.75
N PHE A 176 -10.67 5.82 6.81
CA PHE A 176 -11.39 7.09 6.83
C PHE A 176 -10.80 8.09 5.83
N ALA A 177 -9.47 8.24 5.79
CA ALA A 177 -8.78 9.11 4.84
C ALA A 177 -9.10 8.76 3.38
N LEU A 178 -9.14 7.46 3.05
CA LEU A 178 -9.52 6.98 1.72
C LEU A 178 -10.98 7.33 1.37
N LEU A 179 -11.91 7.16 2.32
CA LEU A 179 -13.30 7.54 2.11
C LEU A 179 -13.46 9.04 1.91
N ALA A 180 -12.83 9.85 2.76
CA ALA A 180 -12.84 11.30 2.68
C ALA A 180 -12.30 11.79 1.33
N LYS A 181 -11.15 11.26 0.89
CA LYS A 181 -10.56 11.56 -0.43
C LYS A 181 -11.58 11.34 -1.56
N ARG A 182 -12.20 10.17 -1.61
CA ARG A 182 -13.17 9.81 -2.66
C ARG A 182 -14.39 10.73 -2.69
N LYS A 183 -14.81 11.25 -1.52
CA LYS A 183 -15.90 12.25 -1.45
C LYS A 183 -15.43 13.63 -1.89
N LEU A 184 -14.20 14.02 -1.53
CA LEU A 184 -13.60 15.30 -1.90
C LEU A 184 -13.29 15.42 -3.40
N GLU A 185 -13.09 14.30 -4.09
CA GLU A 185 -12.89 14.25 -5.54
C GLU A 185 -14.17 14.45 -6.36
N GLU A 186 -15.34 14.54 -5.72
CA GLU A 186 -16.59 14.90 -6.40
C GLU A 186 -16.48 16.30 -7.00
N GLU A 187 -16.71 16.44 -8.31
CA GLU A 187 -16.53 17.70 -9.03
C GLU A 187 -17.64 18.70 -8.70
N ASP A 188 -18.89 18.21 -8.60
CA ASP A 188 -20.03 19.04 -8.26
C ASP A 188 -19.99 19.46 -6.79
N ALA A 189 -19.91 20.76 -6.52
CA ALA A 189 -19.72 21.28 -5.17
C ALA A 189 -20.89 20.94 -4.22
N GLU A 190 -22.13 20.97 -4.72
CA GLU A 190 -23.29 20.62 -3.89
C GLU A 190 -23.31 19.12 -3.56
N GLN A 191 -23.00 18.27 -4.54
CA GLN A 191 -22.89 16.83 -4.32
C GLN A 191 -21.71 16.48 -3.41
N ARG A 192 -20.58 17.18 -3.53
CA ARG A 192 -19.43 17.04 -2.63
C ARG A 192 -19.82 17.36 -1.19
N ILE A 193 -20.51 18.47 -0.94
CA ILE A 193 -21.03 18.84 0.38
C ILE A 193 -21.96 17.75 0.92
N ARG A 194 -22.95 17.31 0.14
CA ARG A 194 -23.88 16.23 0.54
C ARG A 194 -23.14 14.94 0.88
N ASN A 195 -22.16 14.58 0.07
CA ASN A 195 -21.33 13.38 0.24
C ASN A 195 -20.49 13.42 1.53
N LEU A 196 -20.00 14.61 1.90
CA LEU A 196 -19.24 14.83 3.12
C LEU A 196 -20.13 14.85 4.37
N GLU A 197 -21.32 15.46 4.28
CA GLU A 197 -22.35 15.39 5.34
C GLU A 197 -22.73 13.95 5.64
N ASP A 198 -23.05 13.17 4.61
CA ASP A 198 -23.37 11.75 4.73
C ASP A 198 -22.22 10.95 5.35
N LEU A 199 -20.97 11.21 4.94
CA LEU A 199 -19.81 10.54 5.53
C LEU A 199 -19.63 10.86 7.01
N LEU A 200 -19.93 12.09 7.44
CA LEU A 200 -19.82 12.48 8.85
C LEU A 200 -20.99 11.96 9.70
N GLU A 201 -22.20 11.95 9.16
CA GLU A 201 -23.41 11.45 9.83
C GLU A 201 -23.39 9.92 9.96
N ASN A 202 -23.05 9.23 8.87
CA ASN A 202 -23.03 7.77 8.76
C ASN A 202 -21.61 7.20 8.80
N ASN A 203 -20.72 7.82 9.56
CA ASN A 203 -19.30 7.46 9.61
C ASN A 203 -19.07 6.03 10.14
N PRO A 204 -18.53 5.10 9.34
CA PRO A 204 -18.18 3.75 9.81
C PRO A 204 -16.98 3.73 10.78
N TYR A 205 -16.24 4.83 10.86
CA TYR A 205 -14.99 4.99 11.61
C TYR A 205 -15.04 6.20 12.56
N PRO A 206 -15.98 6.23 13.53
CA PRO A 206 -16.19 7.40 14.40
C PRO A 206 -14.98 7.72 15.30
N SER A 207 -14.09 6.76 15.52
CA SER A 207 -12.86 6.94 16.30
C SER A 207 -11.68 7.49 15.49
N SER A 208 -11.85 7.73 14.19
CA SER A 208 -10.79 8.30 13.36
C SER A 208 -10.40 9.70 13.85
N ILE A 209 -9.10 9.98 13.89
CA ILE A 209 -8.58 11.30 14.29
C ILE A 209 -8.99 12.41 13.31
N PHE A 210 -9.36 12.03 12.09
CA PHE A 210 -9.65 12.95 11.00
C PHE A 210 -11.08 13.48 10.96
N VAL A 211 -11.98 12.96 11.81
CA VAL A 211 -13.40 13.37 11.81
C VAL A 211 -13.55 14.87 12.01
N SER A 212 -12.82 15.44 12.98
CA SER A 212 -12.88 16.88 13.26
C SER A 212 -12.36 17.71 12.09
N GLU A 213 -11.29 17.26 11.43
CA GLU A 213 -10.70 17.99 10.32
C GLU A 213 -11.60 17.97 9.09
N LEU A 214 -12.23 16.83 8.79
CA LEU A 214 -13.22 16.73 7.71
C LEU A 214 -14.42 17.65 7.96
N GLY A 215 -14.84 17.83 9.22
CA GLY A 215 -15.87 18.79 9.60
C GLY A 215 -15.51 20.23 9.24
N LYS A 216 -14.26 20.65 9.51
CA LYS A 216 -13.79 21.99 9.12
C LYS A 216 -13.73 22.16 7.60
N ILE A 217 -13.31 21.13 6.88
CA ILE A 217 -13.28 21.14 5.42
C ILE A 217 -14.70 21.29 4.87
N LEU A 218 -15.67 20.56 5.41
CA LEU A 218 -17.07 20.68 5.04
C LEU A 218 -17.61 22.10 5.25
N ASP A 219 -17.31 22.72 6.38
CA ASP A 219 -17.73 24.10 6.67
C ASP A 219 -17.14 25.10 5.66
N LEU A 220 -15.88 24.92 5.28
CA LEU A 220 -15.21 25.74 4.27
C LEU A 220 -15.83 25.56 2.87
N GLU A 221 -16.15 24.33 2.48
CA GLU A 221 -16.83 24.02 1.21
C GLU A 221 -18.21 24.70 1.14
N LYS A 222 -18.97 24.65 2.24
CA LYS A 222 -20.27 25.33 2.35
C LYS A 222 -20.16 26.84 2.18
N GLU A 223 -19.17 27.45 2.82
CA GLU A 223 -18.97 28.90 2.72
C GLU A 223 -18.55 29.30 1.30
N THR A 224 -17.61 28.57 0.70
CA THR A 224 -17.17 28.78 -0.68
C THR A 224 -18.34 28.70 -1.66
N LEU A 225 -19.24 27.73 -1.49
CA LEU A 225 -20.43 27.60 -2.32
C LEU A 225 -21.37 28.81 -2.16
N ARG A 226 -21.64 29.26 -0.93
CA ARG A 226 -22.49 30.44 -0.67
C ARG A 226 -21.94 31.70 -1.31
N GLU A 227 -20.64 31.95 -1.18
CA GLU A 227 -19.98 33.09 -1.81
C GLU A 227 -20.11 33.04 -3.34
N SER A 228 -19.93 31.85 -3.93
CA SER A 228 -20.07 31.66 -5.38
C SER A 228 -21.50 31.93 -5.88
N GLN A 229 -22.52 31.57 -5.10
CA GLN A 229 -23.93 31.81 -5.42
C GLN A 229 -24.27 33.29 -5.29
N TYR A 230 -23.85 33.92 -4.19
CA TYR A 230 -24.05 35.35 -3.96
C TYR A 230 -23.41 36.21 -5.07
N ASN A 231 -22.20 35.87 -5.50
CA ASN A 231 -21.52 36.59 -6.57
C ASN A 231 -22.24 36.44 -7.91
N ARG A 232 -22.72 35.24 -8.24
CA ARG A 232 -23.54 35.00 -9.45
C ARG A 232 -24.83 35.83 -9.43
N ASP A 233 -25.56 35.80 -8.32
CA ASP A 233 -26.81 36.56 -8.17
C ASP A 233 -26.57 38.06 -8.32
N ARG A 234 -25.48 38.58 -7.74
CA ARG A 234 -25.10 39.99 -7.85
C ARG A 234 -24.74 40.37 -9.28
N GLU A 235 -24.01 39.53 -10.01
CA GLU A 235 -23.69 39.76 -11.42
C GLU A 235 -24.93 39.79 -12.30
N ASP A 236 -25.86 38.85 -12.08
CA ASP A 236 -27.13 38.79 -12.81
C ASP A 236 -28.01 40.01 -12.55
N GLN A 237 -28.08 40.47 -11.30
CA GLN A 237 -28.76 41.73 -10.97
C GLN A 237 -28.14 42.93 -11.68
N ASN A 238 -26.81 43.00 -11.74
CA ASN A 238 -26.11 44.08 -12.44
C ASN A 238 -26.33 44.04 -13.96
N ARG A 239 -26.39 42.85 -14.57
CA ARG A 239 -26.72 42.68 -16.00
C ARG A 239 -28.14 43.13 -16.30
N ARG A 240 -29.11 42.75 -15.47
CA ARG A 240 -30.51 43.17 -15.61
C ARG A 240 -30.73 44.68 -15.47
N ARG A 241 -29.87 45.38 -14.73
CA ARG A 241 -29.93 46.84 -14.59
C ARG A 241 -29.30 47.62 -15.75
N ARG A 242 -28.51 46.95 -16.61
CA ARG A 242 -27.79 47.58 -17.74
C ARG A 242 -28.52 47.41 -19.09
N ASN A 243 -29.48 46.50 -19.16
CA ASN A 243 -30.34 46.27 -20.32
C ASN A 243 -31.72 46.90 -20.09
#